data_AF-A0A434MKU9-F1
#
_entry.id   AF-A0A434MKU9-F1
#
_cell.length_a   1.000
_cell.length_b   1.000
_cell.length_c   1.000
_cell.angle_alpha   90.00
_cell.angle_beta   90.00
_cell.angle_gamma   90.00
#
_symmetry.space_group_name_H-M   'P 1'
#
loop_
_entity.id
_entity.type
_entity.pdbx_description
1 polymer ?
#
loop_
_entity_poly.entity_id
_entity_poly.type
_entity_poly.pdbx_seq_one_letter_code
_entity_poly.pdbx_strand_id
1 'polypeptide(L)'
;LSEGDEAIKAHGRKIRRRLAELNDRLEIRLPVYLMLTKADLIKGFEAFFGGLSTASREQVWGTTFALDARVDAKTIEREIATLATELERRLVPRLEDEDKLAARAEIFRFPAQLTSLSEPIQVLVEAMFGESRYEEAAWLRGLYLTSATQEGAPIDRLTAALSSSFGLPPRRPMPAPRVEKRSFFLKNLLTEVIFREAGLGTFDPLAQRRRAWIWRGAAAACAAAALLAGAMFTWSYFDNRNAIAAQAGQFEALQAPLTAAAASPASVEQPAIDSALNAMAEVANARTAPPSSAQNLLGPSASAELLRAQADTYDHALRNVLEPHMVALLEATMWRQIRDPDFMLGALKTYRMMTGLSQMDADYVQGWWVNDLPEFAPAAPFPTADAEEHQLAAIRRMAVDDSYIAADQGLVAEALKTVCTISLPARAYRQLLADPAVAGLKEWIPANFAGPNGAKVFARRSDKTLRVGISGAFTYSGFHDAILDRIEDVAAQAALDRAVFAGGCS
;
A
#
# COMPACT_ATOMS: atom_id res chain seq x y z
N LEU A 1 -58.07 -15.42 22.45
CA LEU A 1 -58.52 -16.15 23.66
C LEU A 1 -59.73 -17.08 23.39
N SER A 2 -60.63 -16.76 22.45
CA SER A 2 -61.72 -17.69 22.02
C SER A 2 -61.28 -18.79 21.05
N GLU A 3 -60.03 -18.73 20.58
CA GLU A 3 -59.38 -19.74 19.73
C GLU A 3 -58.63 -20.75 20.62
N GLY A 4 -58.36 -21.95 20.10
CA GLY A 4 -57.67 -23.00 20.86
C GLY A 4 -56.23 -22.65 21.24
N ASP A 5 -55.67 -23.36 22.23
CA ASP A 5 -54.39 -23.06 22.86
C ASP A 5 -53.22 -22.92 21.89
N GLU A 6 -53.20 -23.68 20.79
CA GLU A 6 -52.13 -23.62 19.79
C GLU A 6 -52.08 -22.26 19.06
N ALA A 7 -53.23 -21.63 18.81
CA ALA A 7 -53.26 -20.29 18.21
C ALA A 7 -52.70 -19.24 19.19
N ILE A 8 -53.02 -19.37 20.48
CA ILE A 8 -52.52 -18.50 21.55
C ILE A 8 -51.00 -18.62 21.69
N LYS A 9 -50.47 -19.85 21.73
CA LYS A 9 -49.02 -20.10 21.79
C LYS A 9 -48.29 -19.54 20.56
N ALA A 10 -48.85 -19.73 19.36
CA ALA A 10 -48.25 -19.21 18.12
C ALA A 10 -48.18 -17.67 18.13
N HIS A 11 -49.23 -17.00 18.60
CA HIS A 11 -49.24 -15.55 18.74
C HIS A 11 -48.22 -15.07 19.78
N GLY A 12 -48.16 -15.73 20.95
CA GLY A 12 -47.18 -15.42 21.99
C GLY A 12 -45.74 -15.53 21.51
N ARG A 13 -45.39 -16.60 20.80
CA ARG A 13 -44.05 -16.77 20.19
C ARG A 13 -43.71 -15.67 19.19
N LYS A 14 -44.69 -15.21 18.40
CA LYS A 14 -44.47 -14.11 17.44
C LYS A 14 -44.14 -12.79 18.16
N ILE A 15 -44.82 -12.50 19.26
CA ILE A 15 -44.54 -11.31 20.08
C ILE A 15 -43.17 -11.43 20.74
N ARG A 16 -42.86 -12.59 21.35
CA ARG A 16 -41.55 -12.87 21.95
C ARG A 16 -40.40 -12.56 20.99
N ARG A 17 -40.47 -13.08 19.76
CA ARG A 17 -39.43 -12.82 18.74
C ARG A 17 -39.24 -11.34 18.43
N ARG A 18 -40.32 -10.56 18.41
CA ARG A 18 -40.24 -9.10 18.18
C ARG A 18 -39.64 -8.37 19.39
N LEU A 19 -39.97 -8.79 20.60
CA LEU A 19 -39.36 -8.24 21.82
C LEU A 19 -37.85 -8.55 21.87
N ALA A 20 -37.44 -9.76 21.48
CA ALA A 20 -36.03 -10.13 21.38
C ALA A 20 -35.28 -9.27 20.35
N GLU A 21 -35.86 -9.07 19.15
CA GLU A 21 -35.28 -8.20 18.11
C GLU A 21 -35.10 -6.74 18.59
N LEU A 22 -36.05 -6.23 19.37
CA LEU A 22 -35.95 -4.89 19.95
C LEU A 22 -34.83 -4.80 20.99
N ASN A 23 -34.69 -5.80 21.86
CA ASN A 23 -33.63 -5.85 22.87
C ASN A 23 -32.24 -5.92 22.19
N ASP A 24 -32.08 -6.77 21.17
CA ASP A 24 -30.82 -6.94 20.43
C ASP A 24 -30.38 -5.65 19.72
N ARG A 25 -31.32 -4.93 19.07
CA ARG A 25 -30.99 -3.68 18.37
C ARG A 25 -30.73 -2.49 19.29
N LEU A 26 -31.44 -2.42 20.41
CA LEU A 26 -31.37 -1.27 21.31
C LEU A 26 -30.36 -1.46 22.44
N GLU A 27 -29.93 -2.70 22.71
CA GLU A 27 -29.06 -3.08 23.83
C GLU A 27 -29.61 -2.56 25.19
N ILE A 28 -30.95 -2.52 25.33
CA ILE A 28 -31.68 -2.03 26.50
C ILE A 28 -32.71 -3.07 26.92
N ARG A 29 -32.73 -3.40 28.22
CA ARG A 29 -33.77 -4.24 28.82
C ARG A 29 -35.06 -3.42 29.03
N LEU A 30 -36.08 -3.69 28.22
CA LEU A 30 -37.34 -2.94 28.21
C LEU A 30 -38.39 -3.53 29.16
N PRO A 31 -39.07 -2.72 30.00
CA PRO A 31 -40.27 -3.15 30.72
C PRO A 31 -41.45 -3.31 29.76
N VAL A 32 -42.14 -4.44 29.85
CA VAL A 32 -43.27 -4.81 28.97
C VAL A 32 -44.56 -4.89 29.79
N TYR A 33 -45.59 -4.14 29.39
CA TYR A 33 -46.90 -4.14 30.04
C TYR A 33 -47.89 -4.89 29.16
N LEU A 34 -48.50 -5.96 29.68
CA LEU A 34 -49.49 -6.74 28.95
C LEU A 34 -50.89 -6.16 29.17
N MET A 35 -51.44 -5.53 28.12
CA MET A 35 -52.79 -4.96 28.13
C MET A 35 -53.76 -5.86 27.38
N LEU A 36 -54.69 -6.47 28.10
CA LEU A 36 -55.82 -7.20 27.54
C LEU A 36 -56.94 -6.20 27.20
N THR A 37 -56.98 -5.79 25.95
CA THR A 37 -57.98 -4.86 25.43
C THR A 37 -59.31 -5.55 25.18
N LYS A 38 -60.39 -4.75 25.09
CA LYS A 38 -61.76 -5.21 24.82
C LYS A 38 -62.33 -6.11 25.93
N ALA A 39 -62.02 -5.78 27.19
CA ALA A 39 -62.56 -6.49 28.34
C ALA A 39 -64.11 -6.42 28.43
N ASP A 40 -64.74 -5.46 27.77
CA ASP A 40 -66.19 -5.34 27.61
C ASP A 40 -66.83 -6.52 26.87
N LEU A 41 -66.07 -7.24 26.05
CA LEU A 41 -66.54 -8.45 25.40
C LEU A 41 -66.68 -9.63 26.37
N ILE A 42 -66.19 -9.53 27.61
CA ILE A 42 -66.44 -10.57 28.62
C ILE A 42 -67.92 -10.47 29.00
N LYS A 43 -68.66 -11.57 28.81
CA LYS A 43 -70.08 -11.59 29.14
C LYS A 43 -70.31 -11.22 30.62
N GLY A 44 -71.19 -10.25 30.84
CA GLY A 44 -71.48 -9.68 32.16
C GLY A 44 -70.68 -8.41 32.50
N PHE A 45 -69.68 -8.01 31.71
CA PHE A 45 -68.85 -6.83 31.99
C PHE A 45 -69.67 -5.54 32.07
N GLU A 46 -70.46 -5.24 31.03
CA GLU A 46 -71.27 -4.01 31.00
C GLU A 46 -72.35 -4.01 32.09
N ALA A 47 -72.92 -5.18 32.42
CA ALA A 47 -73.87 -5.30 33.53
C ALA A 47 -73.20 -5.00 34.87
N PHE A 48 -71.95 -5.43 35.07
CA PHE A 48 -71.21 -5.25 36.33
C PHE A 48 -70.65 -3.81 36.47
N PHE A 49 -70.03 -3.29 35.42
CA PHE A 49 -69.28 -2.03 35.46
C PHE A 49 -70.00 -0.83 34.82
N GLY A 50 -71.07 -1.03 34.05
CA GLY A 50 -71.75 0.05 33.31
C GLY A 50 -72.23 1.21 34.21
N GLY A 51 -72.59 0.90 35.46
CA GLY A 51 -73.00 1.88 36.49
C GLY A 51 -71.85 2.59 37.22
N LEU A 52 -70.58 2.35 36.87
CA LEU A 52 -69.46 3.06 37.50
C LEU A 52 -69.49 4.57 37.16
N SER A 53 -69.09 5.40 38.13
CA SER A 53 -68.83 6.83 37.91
C SER A 53 -67.62 7.04 36.99
N THR A 54 -67.48 8.23 36.39
CA THR A 54 -66.32 8.56 35.54
C THR A 54 -64.99 8.30 36.27
N ALA A 55 -64.86 8.74 37.52
CA ALA A 55 -63.65 8.52 38.31
C ALA A 55 -63.36 7.02 38.55
N SER A 56 -64.40 6.22 38.84
CA SER A 56 -64.23 4.79 39.03
C SER A 56 -63.94 4.04 37.71
N ARG A 57 -64.33 4.57 36.55
CA ARG A 57 -63.94 3.99 35.26
C ARG A 57 -62.48 4.29 34.91
N GLU A 58 -61.91 5.36 35.44
CA GLU A 58 -60.53 5.73 35.19
C GLU A 58 -59.52 4.90 36.00
N GLN A 59 -59.96 4.17 37.04
CA GLN A 59 -59.12 3.34 37.92
C GLN A 59 -58.30 2.29 37.14
N VAL A 60 -57.23 1.77 37.74
CA VAL A 60 -56.46 0.67 37.15
C VAL A 60 -57.12 -0.66 37.51
N TRP A 61 -57.35 -1.53 36.53
CA TRP A 61 -57.84 -2.89 36.75
C TRP A 61 -56.81 -3.91 36.24
N GLY A 62 -56.04 -4.47 37.17
CA GLY A 62 -54.91 -5.33 36.86
C GLY A 62 -53.90 -5.40 38.00
N THR A 63 -52.70 -5.85 37.68
CA THR A 63 -51.59 -6.01 38.63
C THR A 63 -50.29 -5.46 38.03
N THR A 64 -49.49 -4.86 38.90
CA THR A 64 -48.18 -4.28 38.60
C THR A 64 -47.16 -5.02 39.45
N PHE A 65 -46.21 -5.73 38.84
CA PHE A 65 -45.28 -6.62 39.56
C PHE A 65 -44.18 -5.84 40.31
N ALA A 66 -43.32 -6.50 41.09
CA ALA A 66 -42.11 -5.83 41.60
C ALA A 66 -41.03 -5.78 40.52
N LEU A 67 -40.05 -4.89 40.64
CA LEU A 67 -38.99 -4.73 39.62
C LEU A 67 -38.14 -6.00 39.44
N ASP A 68 -37.96 -6.76 40.52
CA ASP A 68 -37.20 -8.01 40.61
C ASP A 68 -38.09 -9.26 40.59
N ALA A 69 -39.41 -9.10 40.51
CA ALA A 69 -40.33 -10.21 40.52
C ALA A 69 -40.17 -11.08 39.26
N ARG A 70 -40.10 -12.39 39.47
CA ARG A 70 -40.22 -13.37 38.40
C ARG A 70 -41.68 -13.74 38.24
N VAL A 71 -42.22 -13.54 37.04
CA VAL A 71 -43.63 -13.78 36.73
C VAL A 71 -43.74 -15.09 35.96
N ASP A 72 -44.39 -16.07 36.57
CA ASP A 72 -44.71 -17.37 35.99
C ASP A 72 -46.23 -17.56 35.85
N ALA A 73 -46.65 -18.66 35.22
CA ALA A 73 -48.07 -18.99 35.06
C ALA A 73 -48.85 -19.02 36.39
N LYS A 74 -48.24 -19.50 37.49
CA LYS A 74 -48.86 -19.54 38.82
C LYS A 74 -49.07 -18.15 39.42
N THR A 75 -48.13 -17.24 39.19
CA THR A 75 -48.28 -15.84 39.59
C THR A 75 -49.49 -15.24 38.88
N ILE A 76 -49.64 -15.46 37.57
CA ILE A 76 -50.80 -14.98 36.80
C ILE A 76 -52.12 -15.56 37.34
N GLU A 77 -52.17 -16.85 37.63
CA GLU A 77 -53.34 -17.52 38.19
C GLU A 77 -53.79 -16.83 39.49
N ARG A 78 -52.85 -16.60 40.41
CA ARG A 78 -53.11 -15.95 41.71
C ARG A 78 -53.62 -14.52 41.55
N GLU A 79 -53.02 -13.75 40.65
CA GLU A 79 -53.44 -12.35 40.44
C GLU A 79 -54.84 -12.27 39.82
N ILE A 80 -55.17 -13.16 38.86
CA ILE A 80 -56.52 -13.23 38.29
C ILE A 80 -57.55 -13.67 39.34
N ALA A 81 -57.21 -14.66 40.17
CA ALA A 81 -58.06 -15.08 41.28
C ALA A 81 -58.29 -13.93 42.28
N THR A 82 -57.27 -13.15 42.57
CA THR A 82 -57.38 -11.95 43.45
C THR A 82 -58.34 -10.92 42.86
N LEU A 83 -58.24 -10.65 41.55
CA LEU A 83 -59.20 -9.77 40.86
C LEU A 83 -60.63 -10.33 40.94
N ALA A 84 -60.82 -11.63 40.77
CA ALA A 84 -62.14 -12.27 40.88
C ALA A 84 -62.71 -12.17 42.29
N THR A 85 -61.91 -12.41 43.33
CA THR A 85 -62.32 -12.25 44.74
C THR A 85 -62.73 -10.80 45.05
N GLU A 86 -62.04 -9.81 44.49
CA GLU A 86 -62.43 -8.40 44.63
C GLU A 86 -63.76 -8.09 43.93
N LEU A 87 -64.09 -8.76 42.82
CA LEU A 87 -65.42 -8.66 42.21
C LEU A 87 -66.49 -9.32 43.07
N GLU A 88 -66.21 -10.49 43.65
CA GLU A 88 -67.13 -11.21 44.54
C GLU A 88 -67.49 -10.38 45.77
N ARG A 89 -66.53 -9.66 46.36
CA ARG A 89 -66.78 -8.73 47.48
C ARG A 89 -67.74 -7.60 47.11
N ARG A 90 -67.73 -7.17 45.85
CA ARG A 90 -68.60 -6.11 45.33
C ARG A 90 -69.94 -6.63 44.82
N LEU A 91 -70.15 -7.95 44.85
CA LEU A 91 -71.29 -8.59 44.22
C LEU A 91 -72.62 -8.25 44.91
N VAL A 92 -72.67 -8.33 46.25
CA VAL A 92 -73.90 -8.11 47.01
C VAL A 92 -74.45 -6.69 46.80
N PRO A 93 -73.67 -5.60 47.00
CA PRO A 93 -74.15 -4.24 46.73
C PRO A 93 -74.59 -4.05 45.26
N ARG A 94 -73.88 -4.67 44.31
CA ARG A 94 -74.21 -4.57 42.87
C ARG A 94 -75.51 -5.26 42.50
N LEU A 95 -75.85 -6.37 43.19
CA LEU A 95 -77.10 -7.08 42.98
C LEU A 95 -78.28 -6.35 43.63
N GLU A 96 -78.07 -5.66 44.74
CA GLU A 96 -79.07 -4.82 45.40
C GLU A 96 -79.44 -3.60 44.53
N ASP A 97 -78.45 -2.95 43.92
CA ASP A 97 -78.62 -1.75 43.08
C ASP A 97 -79.30 -2.00 41.71
N GLU A 98 -79.39 -3.25 41.25
CA GLU A 98 -79.91 -3.58 39.92
C GLU A 98 -81.33 -4.15 40.01
N ASP A 99 -82.30 -3.62 39.27
CA ASP A 99 -83.70 -4.10 39.33
C ASP A 99 -83.97 -5.28 38.37
N LYS A 100 -83.27 -5.33 37.23
CA LYS A 100 -83.59 -6.29 36.18
C LYS A 100 -83.00 -7.66 36.50
N LEU A 101 -83.87 -8.67 36.63
CA LEU A 101 -83.46 -10.06 36.90
C LEU A 101 -82.43 -10.60 35.89
N ALA A 102 -82.58 -10.24 34.61
CA ALA A 102 -81.62 -10.64 33.57
C ALA A 102 -80.22 -10.03 33.81
N ALA A 103 -80.14 -8.76 34.22
CA ALA A 103 -78.88 -8.10 34.54
C ALA A 103 -78.26 -8.65 35.84
N ARG A 104 -79.08 -8.92 36.87
CA ARG A 104 -78.64 -9.62 38.10
C ARG A 104 -77.97 -10.97 37.80
N ALA A 105 -78.53 -11.75 36.89
CA ALA A 105 -77.94 -13.04 36.50
C ALA A 105 -76.59 -12.89 35.78
N GLU A 106 -76.41 -11.83 34.99
CA GLU A 106 -75.14 -11.51 34.33
C GLU A 106 -74.09 -10.98 35.33
N ILE A 107 -74.49 -10.12 36.27
CA ILE A 107 -73.66 -9.63 37.38
C ILE A 107 -73.15 -10.81 38.23
N PHE A 108 -74.06 -11.73 38.60
CA PHE A 108 -73.74 -12.93 39.39
C PHE A 108 -72.70 -13.83 38.70
N ARG A 109 -72.78 -14.00 37.38
CA ARG A 109 -71.88 -14.88 36.62
C ARG A 109 -70.55 -14.23 36.28
N PHE A 110 -70.44 -12.91 36.35
CA PHE A 110 -69.28 -12.19 35.85
C PHE A 110 -67.95 -12.57 36.54
N PRO A 111 -67.85 -12.72 37.88
CA PRO A 111 -66.61 -13.16 38.51
C PRO A 111 -66.11 -14.52 38.00
N ALA A 112 -67.02 -15.48 37.81
CA ALA A 112 -66.68 -16.79 37.26
C ALA A 112 -66.25 -16.71 35.78
N GLN A 113 -66.84 -15.81 35.00
CA GLN A 113 -66.42 -15.56 33.62
C GLN A 113 -64.99 -14.99 33.57
N LEU A 114 -64.62 -14.11 34.51
CA LEU A 114 -63.23 -13.62 34.62
C LEU A 114 -62.26 -14.75 34.95
N THR A 115 -62.58 -15.59 35.93
CA THR A 115 -61.74 -16.74 36.31
C THR A 115 -61.53 -17.71 35.14
N SER A 116 -62.53 -17.88 34.27
CA SER A 116 -62.41 -18.70 33.05
C SER A 116 -61.38 -18.18 32.02
N LEU A 117 -60.90 -16.95 32.18
CA LEU A 117 -59.83 -16.40 31.34
C LEU A 117 -58.43 -16.76 31.85
N SER A 118 -58.30 -17.27 33.08
CA SER A 118 -57.02 -17.52 33.74
C SER A 118 -56.11 -18.42 32.90
N GLU A 119 -56.58 -19.62 32.55
CA GLU A 119 -55.78 -20.60 31.81
C GLU A 119 -55.31 -20.08 30.43
N PRO A 120 -56.17 -19.49 29.58
CA PRO A 120 -55.69 -18.91 28.31
C PRO A 120 -54.71 -17.74 28.45
N ILE A 121 -54.80 -16.95 29.53
CA ILE A 121 -53.83 -15.88 29.80
C ILE A 121 -52.50 -16.49 30.26
N GLN A 122 -52.52 -17.53 31.10
CA GLN A 122 -51.31 -18.26 31.50
C GLN A 122 -50.56 -18.81 30.28
N VAL A 123 -51.27 -19.47 29.36
CA VAL A 123 -50.68 -20.00 28.12
C VAL A 123 -50.03 -18.90 27.28
N LEU A 124 -50.68 -17.73 27.19
CA LEU A 124 -50.13 -16.58 26.47
C LEU A 124 -48.87 -16.03 27.13
N VAL A 125 -48.90 -15.83 28.45
CA VAL A 125 -47.77 -15.29 29.23
C VAL A 125 -46.58 -16.23 29.17
N GLU A 126 -46.79 -17.53 29.34
CA GLU A 126 -45.73 -18.54 29.23
C GLU A 126 -45.09 -18.55 27.82
N ALA A 127 -45.90 -18.44 26.77
CA ALA A 127 -45.39 -18.38 25.40
C ALA A 127 -44.60 -17.09 25.09
N MET A 128 -44.97 -15.96 25.73
CA MET A 128 -44.32 -14.66 25.52
C MET A 128 -43.08 -14.46 26.38
N PHE A 129 -43.14 -14.84 27.65
CA PHE A 129 -42.18 -14.51 28.70
C PHE A 129 -41.54 -15.72 29.38
N GLY A 130 -41.91 -16.95 29.01
CA GLY A 130 -41.34 -18.17 29.59
C GLY A 130 -39.85 -18.33 29.31
N GLU A 131 -39.17 -19.13 30.11
CA GLU A 131 -37.71 -19.32 30.00
C GLU A 131 -37.33 -19.97 28.65
N SER A 132 -36.26 -19.46 28.03
CA SER A 132 -35.60 -20.10 26.89
C SER A 132 -34.12 -20.25 27.22
N ARG A 133 -33.52 -21.37 26.81
CA ARG A 133 -32.07 -21.59 26.94
C ARG A 133 -31.25 -20.67 26.05
N TYR A 134 -31.86 -20.05 25.05
CA TYR A 134 -31.18 -19.30 24.00
C TYR A 134 -31.44 -17.80 24.03
N GLU A 135 -32.48 -17.34 24.75
CA GLU A 135 -32.91 -15.94 24.74
C GLU A 135 -33.37 -15.53 26.14
N GLU A 136 -32.88 -14.38 26.60
CA GLU A 136 -33.32 -13.78 27.86
C GLU A 136 -34.79 -13.36 27.76
N ALA A 137 -35.61 -13.72 28.75
CA ALA A 137 -37.03 -13.42 28.75
C ALA A 137 -37.29 -11.90 28.86
N ALA A 138 -38.27 -11.40 28.11
CA ALA A 138 -38.69 -10.01 28.23
C ALA A 138 -39.22 -9.72 29.65
N TRP A 139 -39.00 -8.50 30.13
CA TRP A 139 -39.35 -8.13 31.50
C TRP A 139 -40.84 -7.75 31.61
N LEU A 140 -41.69 -8.70 32.00
CA LEU A 140 -43.11 -8.46 32.23
C LEU A 140 -43.33 -7.61 33.49
N ARG A 141 -43.79 -6.37 33.29
CA ARG A 141 -43.99 -5.36 34.34
C ARG A 141 -45.39 -5.36 34.92
N GLY A 142 -46.40 -5.82 34.17
CA GLY A 142 -47.77 -5.93 34.69
C GLY A 142 -48.77 -6.49 33.69
N LEU A 143 -49.95 -6.86 34.19
CA LEU A 143 -51.07 -7.40 33.43
C LEU A 143 -52.32 -6.57 33.74
N TYR A 144 -52.99 -6.03 32.72
CA TYR A 144 -54.13 -5.13 32.89
C TYR A 144 -55.26 -5.45 31.92
N LEU A 145 -56.50 -5.27 32.38
CA LEU A 145 -57.70 -5.38 31.55
C LEU A 145 -58.24 -3.98 31.24
N THR A 146 -58.48 -3.71 29.96
CA THR A 146 -58.93 -2.39 29.51
C THR A 146 -60.03 -2.50 28.47
N SER A 147 -60.87 -1.48 28.38
CA SER A 147 -61.81 -1.29 27.28
C SER A 147 -61.81 0.18 26.84
N ALA A 148 -61.71 0.42 25.54
CA ALA A 148 -61.68 1.77 24.98
C ALA A 148 -63.03 2.16 24.36
N THR A 149 -63.52 1.35 23.42
CA THR A 149 -64.80 1.52 22.74
C THR A 149 -65.50 0.18 22.63
N GLN A 150 -66.76 0.12 23.05
CA GLN A 150 -67.60 -1.08 23.01
C GLN A 150 -68.00 -1.41 21.56
N GLU A 151 -67.32 -2.38 20.95
CA GLU A 151 -67.62 -2.88 19.61
C GLU A 151 -67.41 -4.41 19.54
N GLY A 152 -68.47 -5.15 19.17
CA GLY A 152 -68.42 -6.59 18.98
C GLY A 152 -69.54 -7.35 19.70
N ALA A 153 -69.57 -8.67 19.53
CA ALA A 153 -70.50 -9.56 20.23
C ALA A 153 -69.83 -10.14 21.49
N PRO A 154 -70.53 -10.20 22.65
CA PRO A 154 -69.95 -10.73 23.89
C PRO A 154 -69.51 -12.19 23.77
N ILE A 155 -68.39 -12.52 24.43
CA ILE A 155 -67.79 -13.85 24.58
C ILE A 155 -68.35 -14.51 25.85
N ASP A 156 -69.04 -15.64 25.69
CA ASP A 156 -69.58 -16.45 26.78
C ASP A 156 -68.82 -17.78 26.89
N ARG A 157 -67.79 -17.83 27.75
CA ARG A 157 -66.97 -19.03 27.91
C ARG A 157 -67.64 -20.09 28.77
N LEU A 158 -68.31 -19.69 29.84
CA LEU A 158 -68.98 -20.64 30.74
C LEU A 158 -70.02 -21.47 29.99
N THR A 159 -70.87 -20.81 29.18
CA THR A 159 -71.88 -21.52 28.38
C THR A 159 -71.24 -22.33 27.26
N ALA A 160 -70.16 -21.85 26.64
CA ALA A 160 -69.43 -22.60 25.62
C ALA A 160 -68.77 -23.87 26.18
N ALA A 161 -68.15 -23.79 27.36
CA ALA A 161 -67.53 -24.92 28.05
C ALA A 161 -68.59 -25.96 28.48
N LEU A 162 -69.69 -25.50 29.07
CA LEU A 162 -70.82 -26.37 29.42
C LEU A 162 -71.45 -27.01 28.17
N SER A 163 -71.65 -26.25 27.10
CA SER A 163 -72.20 -26.80 25.85
C SER A 163 -71.26 -27.85 25.24
N SER A 164 -69.94 -27.61 25.31
CA SER A 164 -68.92 -28.56 24.86
C SER A 164 -68.87 -29.83 25.72
N SER A 165 -69.00 -29.71 27.05
CA SER A 165 -68.96 -30.87 27.96
C SER A 165 -70.23 -31.72 27.91
N PHE A 166 -71.37 -31.10 27.58
CA PHE A 166 -72.68 -31.76 27.48
C PHE A 166 -73.13 -32.03 26.02
N GLY A 167 -72.29 -31.78 25.02
CA GLY A 167 -72.58 -32.08 23.60
C GLY A 167 -73.71 -31.24 22.98
N LEU A 168 -74.01 -30.06 23.53
CA LEU A 168 -75.08 -29.17 23.06
C LEU A 168 -74.59 -28.30 21.89
N PRO A 169 -75.46 -27.95 20.91
CA PRO A 169 -75.08 -27.10 19.79
C PRO A 169 -74.67 -25.70 20.27
N PRO A 170 -73.57 -25.12 19.73
CA PRO A 170 -73.08 -23.83 20.17
C PRO A 170 -74.10 -22.73 19.86
N ARG A 171 -74.56 -22.04 20.91
CA ARG A 171 -75.53 -20.95 20.80
C ARG A 171 -74.87 -19.74 20.14
N ARG A 172 -75.44 -19.23 19.04
CA ARG A 172 -74.92 -18.04 18.33
C ARG A 172 -75.05 -16.79 19.23
N PRO A 173 -74.00 -15.98 19.37
CA PRO A 173 -74.06 -14.77 20.17
C PRO A 173 -75.02 -13.76 19.52
N MET A 174 -75.98 -13.24 20.30
CA MET A 174 -76.88 -12.18 19.84
C MET A 174 -76.19 -10.82 20.00
N PRO A 175 -76.34 -9.90 19.01
CA PRO A 175 -75.80 -8.55 19.13
C PRO A 175 -76.53 -7.78 20.24
N ALA A 176 -75.76 -7.21 21.16
CA ALA A 176 -76.27 -6.32 22.21
C ALA A 176 -76.59 -4.92 21.63
N PRO A 177 -77.54 -4.16 22.22
CA PRO A 177 -77.82 -2.79 21.80
C PRO A 177 -76.57 -1.91 21.94
N ARG A 178 -76.37 -0.96 21.00
CA ARG A 178 -75.24 -0.02 21.01
C ARG A 178 -75.30 0.86 22.26
N VAL A 179 -74.39 0.59 23.22
CA VAL A 179 -74.15 1.44 24.38
C VAL A 179 -73.24 2.61 23.98
N GLU A 180 -73.44 3.76 24.62
CA GLU A 180 -72.64 4.98 24.49
C GLU A 180 -71.14 4.69 24.67
N LYS A 181 -70.28 5.27 23.82
CA LYS A 181 -68.82 5.02 23.84
C LYS A 181 -68.21 5.47 25.18
N ARG A 182 -67.74 4.54 26.00
CA ARG A 182 -67.17 4.81 27.33
C ARG A 182 -65.87 4.03 27.52
N SER A 183 -64.79 4.71 27.92
CA SER A 183 -63.54 4.02 28.26
C SER A 183 -63.57 3.47 29.68
N PHE A 184 -63.11 2.24 29.87
CA PHE A 184 -62.91 1.59 31.16
C PHE A 184 -61.44 1.21 31.35
N PHE A 185 -60.93 1.58 32.52
CA PHE A 185 -59.64 1.18 33.10
C PHE A 185 -58.40 1.57 32.31
N LEU A 186 -58.49 2.56 31.42
CA LEU A 186 -57.40 2.94 30.51
C LEU A 186 -56.62 4.17 30.95
N LYS A 187 -57.29 5.23 31.44
CA LYS A 187 -56.66 6.54 31.69
C LYS A 187 -55.57 6.45 32.76
N ASN A 188 -55.90 6.03 33.98
CA ASN A 188 -54.91 5.99 35.07
C ASN A 188 -53.86 4.89 34.84
N LEU A 189 -54.17 3.85 34.05
CA LEU A 189 -53.15 2.87 33.64
C LEU A 189 -52.04 3.54 32.83
N LEU A 190 -52.40 4.37 31.84
CA LEU A 190 -51.41 5.08 31.05
C LEU A 190 -50.71 6.17 31.87
N THR A 191 -51.47 7.05 32.54
CA THR A 191 -50.91 8.25 33.18
C THR A 191 -50.21 7.99 34.51
N GLU A 192 -50.72 7.07 35.34
CA GLU A 192 -50.21 6.83 36.69
C GLU A 192 -49.33 5.59 36.80
N VAL A 193 -49.36 4.67 35.82
CA VAL A 193 -48.49 3.48 35.82
C VAL A 193 -47.47 3.56 34.69
N ILE A 194 -47.90 3.42 33.43
CA ILE A 194 -46.96 3.22 32.31
C ILE A 194 -46.06 4.46 32.10
N PHE A 195 -46.63 5.67 32.10
CA PHE A 195 -45.85 6.89 31.87
C PHE A 195 -45.01 7.31 33.08
N ARG A 196 -45.44 6.97 34.32
CA ARG A 196 -44.63 7.21 35.53
C ARG A 196 -43.36 6.37 35.54
N GLU A 197 -43.35 5.26 34.80
CA GLU A 197 -42.24 4.32 34.73
C GLU A 197 -41.33 4.52 33.49
N ALA A 198 -41.42 5.65 32.80
CA ALA A 198 -40.68 5.95 31.56
C ALA A 198 -39.14 5.92 31.68
N GLY A 199 -38.58 5.86 32.89
CA GLY A 199 -37.13 5.83 33.16
C GLY A 199 -36.53 4.46 33.47
N LEU A 200 -37.33 3.39 33.44
CA LEU A 200 -36.86 2.04 33.87
C LEU A 200 -35.98 1.32 32.83
N GLY A 201 -35.89 1.81 31.59
CA GLY A 201 -35.03 1.23 30.56
C GLY A 201 -33.56 1.59 30.81
N THR A 202 -32.78 0.67 31.37
CA THR A 202 -31.33 0.83 31.57
C THR A 202 -30.54 0.15 30.45
N PHE A 203 -29.48 0.79 29.97
CA PHE A 203 -28.50 0.17 29.07
C PHE A 203 -27.88 -1.07 29.71
N ASP A 204 -27.59 -2.10 28.90
CA ASP A 204 -26.85 -3.27 29.38
C ASP A 204 -25.44 -2.86 29.88
N PRO A 205 -25.11 -3.06 31.18
CA PRO A 205 -23.79 -2.72 31.73
C PRO A 205 -22.64 -3.47 31.05
N LEU A 206 -22.89 -4.62 30.43
CA LEU A 206 -21.89 -5.36 29.68
C LEU A 206 -21.55 -4.68 28.34
N ALA A 207 -22.54 -4.14 27.64
CA ALA A 207 -22.35 -3.38 26.40
C ALA A 207 -21.50 -2.12 26.65
N GLN A 208 -21.75 -1.40 27.74
CA GLN A 208 -20.98 -0.21 28.10
C GLN A 208 -19.52 -0.54 28.45
N ARG A 209 -19.27 -1.65 29.17
CA ARG A 209 -17.91 -2.13 29.46
C ARG A 209 -17.15 -2.54 28.19
N ARG A 210 -17.80 -3.27 27.27
CA ARG A 210 -17.20 -3.64 25.97
C ARG A 210 -16.76 -2.41 25.19
N ARG A 211 -17.62 -1.40 25.09
CA ARG A 211 -17.33 -0.15 24.37
C ARG A 211 -16.16 0.61 24.98
N ALA A 212 -16.05 0.67 26.30
CA ALA A 212 -14.92 1.29 26.98
C ALA A 212 -13.60 0.55 26.73
N TRP A 213 -13.61 -0.79 26.74
CA TRP A 213 -12.41 -1.59 26.43
C TRP A 213 -11.97 -1.47 24.98
N ILE A 214 -12.91 -1.43 24.03
CA ILE A 214 -12.60 -1.18 22.61
C ILE A 214 -11.91 0.18 22.46
N TRP A 215 -12.44 1.23 23.09
CA TRP A 215 -11.87 2.57 22.98
C TRP A 215 -10.47 2.66 23.62
N ARG A 216 -10.28 2.06 24.79
CA ARG A 216 -8.96 1.96 25.45
C ARG A 216 -7.96 1.17 24.60
N GLY A 217 -8.40 0.06 23.99
CA GLY A 217 -7.60 -0.74 23.08
C GLY A 217 -7.16 0.06 21.84
N ALA A 218 -8.09 0.81 21.24
CA ALA A 218 -7.80 1.69 20.11
C ALA A 218 -6.81 2.80 20.50
N ALA A 219 -7.01 3.47 21.63
CA ALA A 219 -6.11 4.51 22.11
C ALA A 219 -4.69 3.97 22.38
N ALA A 220 -4.58 2.78 23.01
CA ALA A 220 -3.31 2.12 23.26
C ALA A 220 -2.61 1.71 21.95
N ALA A 221 -3.36 1.20 20.97
CA ALA A 221 -2.82 0.84 19.65
C ALA A 221 -2.30 2.08 18.89
N CYS A 222 -3.04 3.19 18.89
CA CYS A 222 -2.60 4.46 18.30
C CYS A 222 -1.33 4.99 18.98
N ALA A 223 -1.26 4.95 20.32
CA ALA A 223 -0.08 5.36 21.06
C ALA A 223 1.14 4.48 20.73
N ALA A 224 0.96 3.15 20.67
CA ALA A 224 2.02 2.23 20.29
C ALA A 224 2.51 2.47 18.86
N ALA A 225 1.59 2.69 17.90
CA ALA A 225 1.95 3.00 16.52
C ALA A 225 2.73 4.32 16.41
N ALA A 226 2.32 5.36 17.14
CA ALA A 226 3.04 6.64 17.17
C ALA A 226 4.45 6.50 17.76
N LEU A 227 4.61 5.72 18.84
CA LEU A 227 5.92 5.43 19.43
C LEU A 227 6.82 4.63 18.49
N LEU A 228 6.28 3.62 17.80
CA LEU A 228 7.02 2.83 16.82
C LEU A 228 7.46 3.70 15.63
N ALA A 229 6.57 4.53 15.08
CA ALA A 229 6.90 5.45 14.00
C ALA A 229 7.98 6.46 14.44
N GLY A 230 7.86 7.02 15.65
CA GLY A 230 8.86 7.91 16.22
C GLY A 230 10.22 7.23 16.40
N ALA A 231 10.24 6.00 16.94
CA ALA A 231 11.48 5.22 17.10
C ALA A 231 12.15 4.93 15.74
N MET A 232 11.37 4.46 14.75
CA MET A 232 11.89 4.20 13.40
C MET A 232 12.44 5.47 12.74
N PHE A 233 11.73 6.61 12.87
CA PHE A 233 12.20 7.89 12.36
C PHE A 233 13.52 8.32 13.03
N THR A 234 13.61 8.24 14.36
CA THR A 234 14.85 8.61 15.08
C THR A 234 16.02 7.74 14.69
N TRP A 235 15.81 6.43 14.55
CA TRP A 235 16.85 5.51 14.11
C TRP A 235 17.35 5.84 12.69
N SER A 236 16.41 6.05 11.76
CA SER A 236 16.72 6.46 10.38
C SER A 236 17.48 7.79 10.33
N TYR A 237 17.07 8.78 11.13
CA TYR A 237 17.72 10.09 11.20
C TYR A 237 19.17 10.00 11.67
N PHE A 238 19.45 9.24 12.74
CA PHE A 238 20.82 9.11 13.25
C PHE A 238 21.72 8.32 12.29
N ASP A 239 21.19 7.29 11.63
CA ASP A 239 21.94 6.51 10.66
C ASP A 239 22.36 7.37 9.45
N ASN A 240 21.41 8.11 8.86
CA ASN A 240 21.68 9.05 7.78
C ASN A 240 22.65 10.16 8.20
N ARG A 241 22.47 10.73 9.40
CA ARG A 241 23.38 11.76 9.94
C ARG A 241 24.80 11.23 10.12
N ASN A 242 24.96 10.02 10.61
CA ASN A 242 26.26 9.39 10.81
C ASN A 242 26.93 9.07 9.48
N ALA A 243 26.18 8.61 8.47
CA ALA A 243 26.70 8.39 7.13
C ALA A 243 27.21 9.70 6.49
N ILE A 244 26.47 10.80 6.61
CA ILE A 244 26.92 12.13 6.15
C ILE A 244 28.18 12.58 6.88
N ALA A 245 28.22 12.44 8.21
CA ALA A 245 29.39 12.82 9.00
C ALA A 245 30.62 11.98 8.64
N ALA A 246 30.44 10.68 8.40
CA ALA A 246 31.50 9.79 7.96
C ALA A 246 32.02 10.17 6.55
N GLN A 247 31.12 10.49 5.61
CA GLN A 247 31.51 10.96 4.28
C GLN A 247 32.29 12.28 4.34
N ALA A 248 31.84 13.22 5.18
CA ALA A 248 32.55 14.47 5.38
C ALA A 248 33.97 14.26 5.91
N GLY A 249 34.16 13.32 6.85
CA GLY A 249 35.49 12.94 7.34
C GLY A 249 36.38 12.31 6.26
N GLN A 250 35.81 11.51 5.35
CA GLN A 250 36.54 10.98 4.20
C GLN A 250 37.00 12.12 3.26
N PHE A 251 36.13 13.09 3.00
CA PHE A 251 36.49 14.25 2.17
C PHE A 251 37.53 15.16 2.82
N GLU A 252 37.52 15.33 4.14
CA GLU A 252 38.57 16.04 4.86
C GLU A 252 39.93 15.31 4.73
N ALA A 253 39.93 13.98 4.81
CA ALA A 253 41.13 13.17 4.62
C ALA A 253 41.73 13.29 3.21
N LEU A 254 40.93 13.60 2.18
CA LEU A 254 41.39 13.84 0.81
C LEU A 254 42.24 15.10 0.65
N GLN A 255 42.23 16.02 1.61
CA GLN A 255 42.99 17.27 1.50
C GLN A 255 44.50 17.00 1.36
N ALA A 256 45.04 16.01 2.09
CA ALA A 256 46.46 15.66 2.03
C ALA A 256 46.89 15.06 0.67
N PRO A 257 46.26 14.01 0.12
CA PRO A 257 46.64 13.47 -1.18
C PRO A 257 46.41 14.48 -2.32
N LEU A 258 45.34 15.29 -2.28
CA LEU A 258 45.09 16.30 -3.31
C LEU A 258 46.11 17.45 -3.26
N THR A 259 46.55 17.88 -2.08
CA THR A 259 47.61 18.89 -1.94
C THR A 259 48.97 18.35 -2.37
N ALA A 260 49.26 17.08 -2.09
CA ALA A 260 50.46 16.40 -2.61
C ALA A 260 50.45 16.30 -4.13
N ALA A 261 49.31 15.98 -4.76
CA ALA A 261 49.17 15.99 -6.21
C ALA A 261 49.31 17.41 -6.79
N ALA A 262 48.76 18.43 -6.14
CA ALA A 262 48.92 19.83 -6.57
C ALA A 262 50.37 20.33 -6.45
N ALA A 263 51.17 19.79 -5.52
CA ALA A 263 52.59 20.11 -5.37
C ALA A 263 53.48 19.55 -6.49
N SER A 264 52.97 18.58 -7.25
CA SER A 264 53.59 18.03 -8.46
C SER A 264 52.78 18.47 -9.67
N PRO A 265 52.91 19.72 -10.16
CA PRO A 265 52.12 20.20 -11.28
C PRO A 265 52.43 19.42 -12.55
N ALA A 266 51.42 19.26 -13.41
CA ALA A 266 51.58 18.68 -14.73
C ALA A 266 52.67 19.43 -15.52
N SER A 267 53.72 18.71 -15.91
CA SER A 267 54.86 19.29 -16.62
C SER A 267 55.29 18.39 -17.78
N VAL A 268 55.63 19.03 -18.91
CA VAL A 268 56.14 18.34 -20.10
C VAL A 268 57.57 17.81 -19.86
N GLU A 269 58.36 18.50 -19.03
CA GLU A 269 59.74 18.10 -18.71
C GLU A 269 59.81 16.85 -17.82
N GLN A 270 58.86 16.70 -16.90
CA GLN A 270 58.73 15.56 -15.99
C GLN A 270 57.26 15.12 -15.92
N PRO A 271 56.79 14.32 -16.89
CA PRO A 271 55.40 13.86 -16.96
C PRO A 271 55.14 12.75 -15.93
N ALA A 272 55.11 13.11 -14.65
CA ALA A 272 54.84 12.21 -13.53
C ALA A 272 53.32 12.11 -13.30
N ILE A 273 52.68 11.09 -13.86
CA ILE A 273 51.23 10.84 -13.69
C ILE A 273 50.90 10.10 -12.38
N ASP A 274 51.90 9.48 -11.75
CA ASP A 274 51.72 8.62 -10.56
C ASP A 274 51.07 9.36 -9.38
N SER A 275 51.46 10.61 -9.12
CA SER A 275 50.85 11.41 -8.03
C SER A 275 49.37 11.71 -8.29
N ALA A 276 49.01 11.96 -9.56
CA ALA A 276 47.63 12.16 -9.96
C ALA A 276 46.83 10.85 -9.84
N LEU A 277 47.38 9.72 -10.28
CA LEU A 277 46.73 8.41 -10.16
C LEU A 277 46.53 7.97 -8.72
N ASN A 278 47.52 8.18 -7.85
CA ASN A 278 47.39 7.92 -6.43
C ASN A 278 46.29 8.79 -5.80
N ALA A 279 46.23 10.08 -6.15
CA ALA A 279 45.14 10.95 -5.69
C ALA A 279 43.77 10.49 -6.19
N MET A 280 43.67 10.01 -7.44
CA MET A 280 42.43 9.44 -7.97
C MET A 280 41.99 8.17 -7.24
N ALA A 281 42.93 7.28 -6.91
CA ALA A 281 42.65 6.09 -6.13
C ALA A 281 42.13 6.45 -4.73
N GLU A 282 42.72 7.43 -4.06
CA GLU A 282 42.23 7.93 -2.77
C GLU A 282 40.82 8.53 -2.89
N VAL A 283 40.54 9.34 -3.93
CA VAL A 283 39.20 9.90 -4.17
C VAL A 283 38.17 8.81 -4.48
N ALA A 284 38.55 7.78 -5.24
CA ALA A 284 37.68 6.64 -5.53
C ALA A 284 37.35 5.83 -4.26
N ASN A 285 38.32 5.70 -3.34
CA ASN A 285 38.18 4.97 -2.08
C ASN A 285 37.51 5.78 -0.96
N ALA A 286 37.47 7.11 -1.05
CA ALA A 286 36.84 8.02 -0.08
C ALA A 286 35.30 8.01 -0.18
N ARG A 287 34.68 6.83 -0.08
CA ARG A 287 33.24 6.62 -0.19
C ARG A 287 32.71 5.86 1.00
N THR A 288 31.70 6.43 1.65
CA THR A 288 30.89 5.71 2.65
C THR A 288 29.70 5.06 1.98
N ALA A 289 29.42 3.81 2.34
CA ALA A 289 28.25 3.10 1.85
C ALA A 289 26.97 3.85 2.26
N PRO A 290 26.01 4.07 1.34
CA PRO A 290 24.76 4.72 1.68
C PRO A 290 23.95 3.83 2.66
N PRO A 291 23.18 4.45 3.56
CA PRO A 291 22.36 3.71 4.53
C PRO A 291 21.34 2.80 3.83
N SER A 292 21.07 1.63 4.43
CA SER A 292 20.34 0.54 3.76
C SER A 292 18.85 0.83 3.55
N SER A 293 18.23 0.18 2.55
CA SER A 293 16.82 0.41 2.19
C SER A 293 15.83 0.07 3.31
N ALA A 294 16.13 -0.92 4.15
CA ALA A 294 15.31 -1.29 5.31
C ALA A 294 15.27 -0.19 6.39
N GLN A 295 16.36 0.58 6.53
CA GLN A 295 16.49 1.69 7.48
C GLN A 295 15.88 3.00 6.95
N ASN A 296 15.60 3.09 5.64
CA ASN A 296 15.07 4.28 4.97
C ASN A 296 13.56 4.21 4.67
N LEU A 297 12.86 3.18 5.14
CA LEU A 297 11.45 2.93 4.79
C LEU A 297 10.46 4.00 5.32
N LEU A 298 10.82 4.74 6.37
CA LEU A 298 9.94 5.68 7.08
C LEU A 298 10.63 7.03 7.42
N GLY A 299 11.78 7.33 6.82
CA GLY A 299 12.57 8.54 7.10
C GLY A 299 13.21 9.16 5.84
N PRO A 300 13.73 10.39 5.94
CA PRO A 300 14.43 11.05 4.83
C PRO A 300 15.75 10.32 4.53
N SER A 301 15.95 9.94 3.27
CA SER A 301 17.17 9.25 2.83
C SER A 301 18.21 10.25 2.29
N ALA A 302 19.41 10.21 2.82
CA ALA A 302 20.58 10.97 2.32
C ALA A 302 21.33 10.25 1.19
N SER A 303 20.88 9.07 0.76
CA SER A 303 21.58 8.22 -0.20
C SER A 303 21.84 8.91 -1.55
N ALA A 304 20.83 9.58 -2.11
CA ALA A 304 20.95 10.28 -3.39
C ALA A 304 21.95 11.45 -3.31
N GLU A 305 21.92 12.20 -2.21
CA GLU A 305 22.84 13.32 -1.97
C GLU A 305 24.28 12.85 -1.78
N LEU A 306 24.49 11.76 -1.02
CA LEU A 306 25.80 11.14 -0.83
C LEU A 306 26.40 10.63 -2.15
N LEU A 307 25.61 9.87 -2.93
CA LEU A 307 26.07 9.35 -4.22
C LEU A 307 26.40 10.48 -5.19
N ARG A 308 25.60 11.55 -5.21
CA ARG A 308 25.88 12.73 -6.02
C ARG A 308 27.16 13.43 -5.57
N ALA A 309 27.35 13.66 -4.28
CA ALA A 309 28.57 14.29 -3.77
C ALA A 309 29.83 13.45 -4.07
N GLN A 310 29.74 12.13 -4.00
CA GLN A 310 30.83 11.21 -4.36
C GLN A 310 31.16 11.28 -5.86
N ALA A 311 30.14 11.28 -6.73
CA ALA A 311 30.31 11.42 -8.17
C ALA A 311 30.92 12.79 -8.53
N ASP A 312 30.34 13.87 -8.01
CA ASP A 312 30.80 15.25 -8.26
C ASP A 312 32.26 15.43 -7.81
N THR A 313 32.65 14.87 -6.66
CA THR A 313 34.05 14.93 -6.17
C THR A 313 35.00 14.16 -7.06
N TYR A 314 34.59 12.97 -7.52
CA TYR A 314 35.38 12.15 -8.44
C TYR A 314 35.57 12.84 -9.80
N ASP A 315 34.50 13.40 -10.37
CA ASP A 315 34.56 14.14 -11.64
C ASP A 315 35.41 15.40 -11.53
N HIS A 316 35.33 16.12 -10.39
CA HIS A 316 36.20 17.25 -10.11
C HIS A 316 37.67 16.85 -10.00
N ALA A 317 37.99 15.70 -9.41
CA ALA A 317 39.35 15.19 -9.32
C ALA A 317 39.87 14.76 -10.70
N LEU A 318 39.06 14.09 -11.53
CA LEU A 318 39.41 13.80 -12.92
C LEU A 318 39.82 15.08 -13.65
N ARG A 319 38.92 16.08 -13.65
CA ARG A 319 39.12 17.37 -14.34
C ARG A 319 40.36 18.12 -13.90
N ASN A 320 40.54 18.30 -12.59
CA ASN A 320 41.52 19.25 -12.07
C ASN A 320 42.85 18.61 -11.71
N VAL A 321 42.88 17.29 -11.51
CA VAL A 321 44.09 16.55 -11.12
C VAL A 321 44.55 15.65 -12.27
N LEU A 322 43.72 14.73 -12.75
CA LEU A 322 44.17 13.72 -13.71
C LEU A 322 44.34 14.25 -15.14
N GLU A 323 43.36 14.98 -15.66
CA GLU A 323 43.35 15.45 -17.05
C GLU A 323 44.58 16.32 -17.40
N PRO A 324 45.03 17.27 -16.56
CA PRO A 324 46.25 18.04 -16.83
C PRO A 324 47.49 17.17 -16.97
N HIS A 325 47.60 16.11 -16.15
CA HIS A 325 48.72 15.19 -16.20
C HIS A 325 48.65 14.28 -17.44
N MET A 326 47.46 13.88 -17.86
CA MET A 326 47.27 13.14 -19.12
C MET A 326 47.69 13.98 -20.32
N VAL A 327 47.25 15.25 -20.38
CA VAL A 327 47.63 16.15 -21.47
C VAL A 327 49.15 16.41 -21.46
N ALA A 328 49.75 16.67 -20.30
CA ALA A 328 51.20 16.86 -20.20
C ALA A 328 52.01 15.61 -20.57
N LEU A 329 51.53 14.41 -20.22
CA LEU A 329 52.14 13.14 -20.63
C LEU A 329 52.08 12.98 -22.16
N LEU A 330 50.95 13.31 -22.77
CA LEU A 330 50.78 13.29 -24.22
C LEU A 330 51.72 14.31 -24.89
N GLU A 331 51.78 15.54 -24.40
CA GLU A 331 52.69 16.59 -24.90
C GLU A 331 54.16 16.17 -24.80
N ALA A 332 54.59 15.60 -23.67
CA ALA A 332 55.95 15.10 -23.49
C ALA A 332 56.28 13.97 -24.48
N THR A 333 55.33 13.07 -24.71
CA THR A 333 55.47 11.96 -25.66
C THR A 333 55.56 12.49 -27.09
N MET A 334 54.71 13.46 -27.46
CA MET A 334 54.72 14.12 -28.77
C MET A 334 56.03 14.87 -29.02
N TRP A 335 56.56 15.61 -28.05
CA TRP A 335 57.86 16.26 -28.19
C TRP A 335 59.01 15.26 -28.37
N ARG A 336 58.99 14.12 -27.66
CA ARG A 336 60.00 13.08 -27.80
C ARG A 336 59.95 12.38 -29.16
N GLN A 337 58.74 12.16 -29.69
CA GLN A 337 58.50 11.50 -30.98
C GLN A 337 58.18 12.51 -32.10
N ILE A 338 58.63 13.76 -31.97
CA ILE A 338 58.25 14.84 -32.90
C ILE A 338 58.66 14.57 -34.35
N ARG A 339 59.61 13.66 -34.57
CA ARG A 339 60.13 13.28 -35.89
C ARG A 339 59.49 12.01 -36.46
N ASP A 340 58.68 11.30 -35.69
CA ASP A 340 57.98 10.10 -36.15
C ASP A 340 56.61 10.49 -36.70
N PRO A 341 56.42 10.45 -38.04
CA PRO A 341 55.17 10.91 -38.63
C PRO A 341 54.03 9.89 -38.49
N ASP A 342 54.32 8.61 -38.22
CA ASP A 342 53.31 7.58 -38.00
C ASP A 342 52.69 7.73 -36.61
N PHE A 343 53.51 7.89 -35.58
CA PHE A 343 53.03 8.20 -34.24
C PHE A 343 52.31 9.55 -34.18
N MET A 344 52.87 10.59 -34.81
CA MET A 344 52.34 11.96 -34.71
C MET A 344 50.93 12.09 -35.29
N LEU A 345 50.56 11.28 -36.28
CA LEU A 345 49.21 11.31 -36.86
C LEU A 345 48.14 10.98 -35.82
N GLY A 346 48.32 9.86 -35.10
CA GLY A 346 47.40 9.45 -34.04
C GLY A 346 47.48 10.38 -32.82
N ALA A 347 48.70 10.73 -32.42
CA ALA A 347 48.92 11.60 -31.26
C ALA A 347 48.32 13.00 -31.44
N LEU A 348 48.48 13.63 -32.61
CA LEU A 348 47.92 14.95 -32.89
C LEU A 348 46.39 14.89 -32.98
N LYS A 349 45.81 13.82 -33.55
CA LYS A 349 44.35 13.63 -33.59
C LYS A 349 43.79 13.55 -32.16
N THR A 350 44.37 12.68 -31.33
CA THR A 350 43.99 12.54 -29.91
C THR A 350 44.18 13.83 -29.13
N TYR A 351 45.33 14.50 -29.28
CA TYR A 351 45.63 15.74 -28.58
C TYR A 351 44.63 16.86 -28.92
N ARG A 352 44.27 17.01 -30.19
CA ARG A 352 43.28 18.02 -30.63
C ARG A 352 41.89 17.75 -30.06
N MET A 353 41.51 16.48 -29.88
CA MET A 353 40.25 16.10 -29.26
C MET A 353 40.26 16.40 -27.75
N MET A 354 41.34 16.03 -27.04
CA MET A 354 41.48 16.26 -25.60
C MET A 354 41.63 17.74 -25.19
N THR A 355 42.08 18.60 -26.12
CA THR A 355 42.25 20.05 -25.90
C THR A 355 41.14 20.91 -26.49
N GLY A 356 40.07 20.29 -27.02
CA GLY A 356 38.91 21.01 -27.55
C GLY A 356 39.13 21.68 -28.92
N LEU A 357 40.23 21.38 -29.61
CA LEU A 357 40.52 21.86 -30.97
C LEU A 357 39.76 21.08 -32.06
N SER A 358 39.13 19.96 -31.70
CA SER A 358 38.33 19.09 -32.56
C SER A 358 37.19 18.46 -31.75
N GLN A 359 36.12 18.03 -32.42
CA GLN A 359 35.07 17.23 -31.78
C GLN A 359 35.66 15.92 -31.23
N MET A 360 35.25 15.56 -30.02
CA MET A 360 35.73 14.39 -29.29
C MET A 360 35.10 13.10 -29.84
N ASP A 361 35.94 12.18 -30.31
CA ASP A 361 35.57 10.78 -30.56
C ASP A 361 36.13 9.92 -29.41
N ALA A 362 35.28 9.62 -28.43
CA ALA A 362 35.69 8.93 -27.22
C ALA A 362 36.19 7.51 -27.48
N ASP A 363 35.65 6.81 -28.49
CA ASP A 363 36.04 5.42 -28.78
C ASP A 363 37.41 5.38 -29.46
N TYR A 364 37.65 6.30 -30.41
CA TYR A 364 38.97 6.47 -31.02
C TYR A 364 40.03 6.86 -29.98
N VAL A 365 39.75 7.86 -29.13
CA VAL A 365 40.70 8.32 -28.13
C VAL A 365 41.00 7.24 -27.10
N GLN A 366 39.99 6.52 -26.58
CA GLN A 366 40.20 5.39 -25.66
C GLN A 366 41.05 4.29 -26.30
N GLY A 367 40.74 3.91 -27.55
CA GLY A 367 41.48 2.89 -28.28
C GLY A 367 42.95 3.27 -28.49
N TRP A 368 43.21 4.49 -28.95
CA TRP A 368 44.57 4.98 -29.17
C TRP A 368 45.35 5.14 -27.85
N TRP A 369 44.69 5.66 -26.81
CA TRP A 369 45.27 5.88 -25.50
C TRP A 369 45.74 4.58 -24.83
N VAL A 370 44.99 3.49 -24.98
CA VAL A 370 45.33 2.19 -24.39
C VAL A 370 46.29 1.39 -25.25
N ASN A 371 46.13 1.40 -26.59
CA ASN A 371 46.87 0.48 -27.46
C ASN A 371 48.15 1.09 -28.04
N ASP A 372 48.16 2.39 -28.36
CA ASP A 372 49.27 3.02 -29.09
C ASP A 372 50.19 3.82 -28.16
N LEU A 373 49.63 4.61 -27.22
CA LEU A 373 50.43 5.47 -26.32
C LEU A 373 51.51 4.71 -25.51
N PRO A 374 51.26 3.52 -24.93
CA PRO A 374 52.24 2.84 -24.08
C PRO A 374 53.54 2.44 -24.78
N GLU A 375 53.52 2.28 -26.10
CA GLU A 375 54.72 1.94 -26.89
C GLU A 375 55.73 3.10 -26.92
N PHE A 376 55.25 4.34 -26.83
CA PHE A 376 56.05 5.55 -27.03
C PHE A 376 56.24 6.39 -25.76
N ALA A 377 55.38 6.20 -24.76
CA ALA A 377 55.34 7.02 -23.55
C ALA A 377 56.67 6.99 -22.77
N PRO A 378 57.08 8.12 -22.16
CA PRO A 378 58.32 8.20 -21.40
C PRO A 378 58.32 7.38 -20.10
N ALA A 379 57.15 7.11 -19.56
CA ALA A 379 56.90 6.24 -18.42
C ALA A 379 55.67 5.36 -18.72
N ALA A 380 55.51 4.26 -17.99
CA ALA A 380 54.36 3.38 -18.16
C ALA A 380 53.07 4.15 -17.80
N PRO A 381 52.15 4.39 -18.75
CA PRO A 381 50.94 5.18 -18.48
C PRO A 381 49.96 4.46 -17.54
N PHE A 382 50.02 3.13 -17.46
CA PHE A 382 49.13 2.29 -16.66
C PHE A 382 49.92 1.41 -15.68
N PRO A 383 50.37 1.95 -14.53
CA PRO A 383 51.11 1.18 -13.53
C PRO A 383 50.21 0.18 -12.78
N THR A 384 48.91 0.44 -12.70
CA THR A 384 47.89 -0.40 -12.05
C THR A 384 46.67 -0.58 -12.96
N ALA A 385 45.85 -1.60 -12.71
CA ALA A 385 44.61 -1.80 -13.45
C ALA A 385 43.63 -0.63 -13.26
N ASP A 386 43.53 -0.11 -12.04
CA ASP A 386 42.68 1.04 -11.70
C ASP A 386 43.13 2.32 -12.43
N ALA A 387 44.41 2.45 -12.77
CA ALA A 387 44.93 3.61 -13.50
C ALA A 387 44.36 3.71 -14.92
N GLU A 388 44.19 2.58 -15.60
CA GLU A 388 43.52 2.53 -16.91
C GLU A 388 42.06 2.98 -16.77
N GLU A 389 41.35 2.46 -15.76
CA GLU A 389 39.95 2.82 -15.52
C GLU A 389 39.76 4.32 -15.26
N HIS A 390 40.59 4.92 -14.41
CA HIS A 390 40.53 6.36 -14.12
C HIS A 390 40.82 7.22 -15.36
N GLN A 391 41.79 6.83 -16.19
CA GLN A 391 42.13 7.56 -17.42
C GLN A 391 41.04 7.43 -18.49
N LEU A 392 40.46 6.24 -18.65
CA LEU A 392 39.31 6.04 -19.53
C LEU A 392 38.08 6.82 -19.04
N ALA A 393 37.87 6.91 -17.73
CA ALA A 393 36.81 7.74 -17.15
C ALA A 393 37.01 9.23 -17.45
N ALA A 394 38.24 9.75 -17.35
CA ALA A 394 38.58 11.12 -17.77
C ALA A 394 38.28 11.36 -19.25
N ILE A 395 38.67 10.44 -20.14
CA ILE A 395 38.40 10.55 -21.58
C ILE A 395 36.89 10.60 -21.87
N ARG A 396 36.09 9.75 -21.20
CA ARG A 396 34.62 9.77 -21.34
C ARG A 396 34.02 11.07 -20.82
N ARG A 397 34.58 11.65 -19.74
CA ARG A 397 34.15 12.93 -19.20
C ARG A 397 34.39 14.07 -20.20
N MET A 398 35.57 14.14 -20.82
CA MET A 398 35.91 15.15 -21.84
C MET A 398 34.97 15.14 -23.07
N ALA A 399 34.29 14.03 -23.32
CA ALA A 399 33.29 13.93 -24.39
C ALA A 399 31.94 14.58 -24.05
N VAL A 400 31.67 14.83 -22.76
CA VAL A 400 30.39 15.36 -22.27
C VAL A 400 30.50 16.81 -21.79
N ASP A 401 31.65 17.19 -21.21
CA ASP A 401 31.90 18.52 -20.65
C ASP A 401 32.89 19.31 -21.54
N ASP A 402 32.46 20.47 -22.04
CA ASP A 402 33.25 21.36 -22.93
C ASP A 402 34.39 22.12 -22.19
N SER A 403 34.89 21.57 -21.09
CA SER A 403 36.00 22.15 -20.33
C SER A 403 37.33 21.48 -20.68
N TYR A 404 38.10 22.17 -21.52
CA TYR A 404 39.38 21.67 -22.02
C TYR A 404 40.59 22.42 -21.47
N ILE A 405 41.72 21.74 -21.45
CA ILE A 405 43.03 22.32 -21.16
C ILE A 405 43.53 23.07 -22.39
N ALA A 406 44.13 24.24 -22.18
CA ALA A 406 44.65 25.05 -23.27
C ALA A 406 45.78 24.32 -24.01
N ALA A 407 45.64 24.18 -25.32
CA ALA A 407 46.65 23.54 -26.17
C ALA A 407 47.93 24.38 -26.32
N ASP A 408 49.08 23.72 -26.31
CA ASP A 408 50.36 24.27 -26.75
C ASP A 408 50.36 24.43 -28.28
N GLN A 409 50.14 25.67 -28.71
CA GLN A 409 50.13 26.04 -30.12
C GLN A 409 51.47 25.79 -30.82
N GLY A 410 52.59 25.83 -30.08
CA GLY A 410 53.91 25.54 -30.60
C GLY A 410 54.07 24.07 -30.95
N LEU A 411 53.64 23.18 -30.05
CA LEU A 411 53.61 21.75 -30.28
C LEU A 411 52.70 21.40 -31.47
N VAL A 412 51.49 21.96 -31.53
CA VAL A 412 50.55 21.71 -32.64
C VAL A 412 51.16 22.11 -33.98
N ALA A 413 51.81 23.28 -34.05
CA ALA A 413 52.46 23.75 -35.26
C ALA A 413 53.59 22.83 -35.73
N GLU A 414 54.43 22.35 -34.80
CA GLU A 414 55.55 21.45 -35.13
C GLU A 414 55.06 20.05 -35.50
N ALA A 415 54.07 19.52 -34.75
CA ALA A 415 53.41 18.26 -35.05
C ALA A 415 52.77 18.25 -36.45
N LEU A 416 52.13 19.36 -36.85
CA LEU A 416 51.57 19.51 -38.19
C LEU A 416 52.67 19.39 -39.25
N LYS A 417 53.83 20.07 -39.11
CA LYS A 417 54.93 19.94 -40.08
C LYS A 417 55.35 18.49 -40.29
N THR A 418 55.45 17.71 -39.21
CA THR A 418 55.81 16.29 -39.28
C THR A 418 54.73 15.46 -39.97
N VAL A 419 53.45 15.63 -39.60
CA VAL A 419 52.32 14.90 -40.21
C VAL A 419 52.17 15.22 -41.69
N CYS A 420 52.46 16.45 -42.10
CA CYS A 420 52.39 16.90 -43.49
C CYS A 420 53.49 16.28 -44.38
N THR A 421 54.53 15.66 -43.81
CA THR A 421 55.52 14.91 -44.62
C THR A 421 54.94 13.65 -45.26
N ILE A 422 53.90 13.06 -44.66
CA ILE A 422 53.17 11.94 -45.26
C ILE A 422 52.06 12.50 -46.15
N SER A 423 52.06 12.12 -47.43
CA SER A 423 50.97 12.50 -48.33
C SER A 423 49.64 11.87 -47.91
N LEU A 424 48.52 12.55 -48.17
CA LEU A 424 47.18 12.02 -47.89
C LEU A 424 46.94 10.61 -48.49
N PRO A 425 47.35 10.30 -49.75
CA PRO A 425 47.23 8.96 -50.30
C PRO A 425 48.06 7.92 -49.53
N ALA A 426 49.26 8.29 -49.06
CA ALA A 426 50.09 7.38 -48.27
C ALA A 426 49.47 7.06 -46.90
N ARG A 427 48.80 8.03 -46.27
CA ARG A 427 48.04 7.80 -45.03
C ARG A 427 46.85 6.88 -45.25
N ALA A 428 46.03 7.16 -46.26
CA ALA A 428 44.89 6.33 -46.63
C ALA A 428 45.33 4.88 -46.96
N TYR A 429 46.45 4.72 -47.67
CA TYR A 429 47.01 3.42 -47.97
C TYR A 429 47.46 2.65 -46.71
N ARG A 430 48.12 3.32 -45.77
CA ARG A 430 48.53 2.69 -44.49
C ARG A 430 47.32 2.27 -43.67
N GLN A 431 46.31 3.14 -43.56
CA GLN A 431 45.07 2.84 -42.86
C GLN A 431 44.34 1.63 -43.47
N LEU A 432 44.26 1.57 -44.80
CA LEU A 432 43.66 0.43 -45.50
C LEU A 432 44.38 -0.89 -45.19
N LEU A 433 45.72 -0.87 -45.10
CA LEU A 433 46.49 -2.07 -44.75
C LEU A 433 46.39 -2.45 -43.26
N ALA A 434 46.13 -1.48 -42.39
CA ALA A 434 45.97 -1.68 -40.95
C ALA A 434 44.54 -2.11 -40.54
N ASP A 435 43.55 -1.99 -41.44
CA ASP A 435 42.18 -2.44 -41.20
C ASP A 435 42.20 -3.93 -40.77
N PRO A 436 41.58 -4.31 -39.64
CA PRO A 436 41.56 -5.69 -39.17
C PRO A 436 41.08 -6.71 -40.22
N ALA A 437 40.16 -6.34 -41.11
CA ALA A 437 39.69 -7.18 -42.19
C ALA A 437 40.76 -7.45 -43.26
N VAL A 438 41.71 -6.52 -43.43
CA VAL A 438 42.82 -6.61 -44.40
C VAL A 438 44.07 -7.18 -43.74
N ALA A 439 44.43 -6.71 -42.54
CA ALA A 439 45.57 -7.19 -41.75
C ALA A 439 45.40 -8.65 -41.30
N GLY A 440 44.14 -9.07 -41.06
CA GLY A 440 43.80 -10.44 -40.68
C GLY A 440 43.81 -11.46 -41.83
N LEU A 441 44.05 -11.03 -43.08
CA LEU A 441 44.07 -11.94 -44.23
C LEU A 441 45.26 -12.92 -44.13
N LYS A 442 44.96 -14.20 -44.31
CA LYS A 442 45.98 -15.25 -44.28
C LYS A 442 47.05 -14.99 -45.34
N GLU A 443 48.32 -15.10 -44.92
CA GLU A 443 49.44 -14.99 -45.85
C GLU A 443 49.40 -16.07 -46.92
N TRP A 444 49.69 -15.67 -48.16
CA TRP A 444 49.84 -16.58 -49.28
C TRP A 444 51.27 -17.11 -49.34
N ILE A 445 51.42 -18.42 -49.17
CA ILE A 445 52.73 -19.09 -49.13
C ILE A 445 52.98 -19.78 -50.48
N PRO A 446 53.94 -19.30 -51.30
CA PRO A 446 54.16 -19.87 -52.63
C PRO A 446 54.54 -21.35 -52.62
N ALA A 447 55.22 -21.82 -51.56
CA ALA A 447 55.57 -23.25 -51.42
C ALA A 447 54.33 -24.17 -51.47
N ASN A 448 53.17 -23.70 -51.04
CA ASN A 448 51.93 -24.48 -51.07
C ASN A 448 51.36 -24.65 -52.49
N PHE A 449 51.76 -23.78 -53.43
CA PHE A 449 51.25 -23.75 -54.81
C PHE A 449 52.30 -24.20 -55.85
N ALA A 450 53.58 -24.23 -55.49
CA ALA A 450 54.68 -24.61 -56.39
C ALA A 450 54.85 -26.14 -56.59
N GLY A 451 54.06 -26.95 -55.89
CA GLY A 451 54.12 -28.41 -55.93
C GLY A 451 55.33 -29.01 -55.19
N PRO A 452 55.44 -30.35 -55.12
CA PRO A 452 56.42 -31.05 -54.27
C PRO A 452 57.89 -30.72 -54.57
N ASN A 453 58.21 -30.39 -55.82
CA ASN A 453 59.56 -30.04 -56.29
C ASN A 453 59.76 -28.53 -56.50
N GLY A 454 58.77 -27.68 -56.21
CA GLY A 454 58.80 -26.25 -56.52
C GLY A 454 59.97 -25.52 -55.87
N ALA A 455 60.33 -25.88 -54.63
CA ALA A 455 61.46 -25.30 -53.91
C ALA A 455 62.84 -25.68 -54.45
N LYS A 456 62.93 -26.67 -55.34
CA LYS A 456 64.18 -27.07 -56.00
C LYS A 456 64.39 -26.36 -57.35
N VAL A 457 63.31 -25.88 -57.97
CA VAL A 457 63.31 -25.31 -59.33
C VAL A 457 63.15 -23.79 -59.31
N PHE A 458 62.38 -23.26 -58.36
CA PHE A 458 62.11 -21.83 -58.25
C PHE A 458 62.88 -21.20 -57.08
N ALA A 459 63.52 -20.07 -57.36
CA ALA A 459 64.12 -19.21 -56.36
C ALA A 459 63.45 -17.83 -56.40
N ARG A 460 63.29 -17.19 -55.24
CA ARG A 460 62.81 -15.80 -55.20
C ARG A 460 63.95 -14.85 -55.50
N ARG A 461 63.67 -13.82 -56.30
CA ARG A 461 64.60 -12.73 -56.58
C ARG A 461 65.02 -11.95 -55.32
N SER A 462 64.23 -12.01 -54.25
CA SER A 462 64.54 -11.38 -52.95
C SER A 462 65.39 -12.25 -52.02
N ASP A 463 65.86 -13.41 -52.50
CA ASP A 463 66.58 -14.45 -51.73
C ASP A 463 65.82 -15.03 -50.51
N LYS A 464 64.57 -14.59 -50.28
CA LYS A 464 63.68 -15.17 -49.27
C LYS A 464 63.26 -16.58 -49.66
N THR A 465 63.05 -17.46 -48.68
CA THR A 465 62.53 -18.82 -48.96
C THR A 465 61.09 -18.77 -49.50
N LEU A 466 60.67 -19.79 -50.26
CA LEU A 466 59.28 -19.92 -50.72
C LEU A 466 58.28 -20.17 -49.59
N ARG A 467 58.75 -20.39 -48.36
CA ARG A 467 57.93 -20.57 -47.16
C ARG A 467 57.56 -19.24 -46.48
N VAL A 468 58.28 -18.16 -46.77
CA VAL A 468 57.90 -16.83 -46.27
C VAL A 468 56.65 -16.38 -47.01
N GLY A 469 55.57 -16.12 -46.29
CA GLY A 469 54.30 -15.68 -46.87
C GLY A 469 54.39 -14.31 -47.52
N ILE A 470 53.47 -14.06 -48.44
CA ILE A 470 53.15 -12.72 -48.95
C ILE A 470 51.84 -12.32 -48.26
N SER A 471 51.73 -11.08 -47.76
CA SER A 471 50.50 -10.61 -47.11
C SER A 471 49.29 -10.89 -48.01
N GLY A 472 48.21 -11.41 -47.39
CA GLY A 472 46.98 -11.77 -48.08
C GLY A 472 46.37 -10.59 -48.84
N ALA A 473 46.62 -9.35 -48.38
CA ALA A 473 46.23 -8.11 -49.03
C ALA A 473 46.69 -7.99 -50.50
N PHE A 474 47.85 -8.58 -50.86
CA PHE A 474 48.40 -8.51 -52.22
C PHE A 474 48.00 -9.69 -53.12
N THR A 475 47.09 -10.54 -52.67
CA THR A 475 46.55 -11.65 -53.46
C THR A 475 45.33 -11.22 -54.26
N TYR A 476 44.98 -11.98 -55.31
CA TYR A 476 43.77 -11.71 -56.08
C TYR A 476 42.51 -11.70 -55.19
N SER A 477 42.35 -12.69 -54.32
CA SER A 477 41.23 -12.78 -53.39
C SER A 477 41.27 -11.67 -52.33
N GLY A 478 42.42 -11.37 -51.74
CA GLY A 478 42.52 -10.28 -50.77
C GLY A 478 42.20 -8.91 -51.37
N PHE A 479 42.57 -8.67 -52.64
CA PHE A 479 42.21 -7.43 -53.32
C PHE A 479 40.69 -7.34 -53.59
N HIS A 480 40.10 -8.38 -54.19
CA HIS A 480 38.71 -8.33 -54.63
C HIS A 480 37.69 -8.53 -53.51
N ASP A 481 38.02 -9.31 -52.50
CA ASP A 481 37.08 -9.73 -51.45
C ASP A 481 37.20 -8.90 -50.16
N ALA A 482 38.29 -8.14 -49.98
CA ALA A 482 38.52 -7.36 -48.77
C ALA A 482 38.92 -5.90 -49.06
N ILE A 483 39.91 -5.67 -49.95
CA ILE A 483 40.37 -4.30 -50.21
C ILE A 483 39.32 -3.48 -50.95
N LEU A 484 38.74 -3.99 -52.04
CA LEU A 484 37.79 -3.24 -52.87
C LEU A 484 36.61 -2.69 -52.04
N ASP A 485 36.05 -3.51 -51.15
CA ASP A 485 34.93 -3.13 -50.28
C ASP A 485 35.30 -2.01 -49.30
N ARG A 486 36.58 -1.83 -48.96
CA ARG A 486 37.07 -0.85 -47.99
C ARG A 486 37.60 0.44 -48.60
N ILE A 487 37.80 0.51 -49.92
CA ILE A 487 38.39 1.69 -50.57
C ILE A 487 37.53 2.94 -50.36
N GLU A 488 36.19 2.83 -50.50
CA GLU A 488 35.29 3.97 -50.33
C GLU A 488 35.26 4.45 -48.87
N ASP A 489 35.17 3.52 -47.91
CA ASP A 489 35.20 3.82 -46.48
C ASP A 489 36.49 4.54 -46.08
N VAL A 490 37.65 4.02 -46.50
CA VAL A 490 38.96 4.59 -46.18
C VAL A 490 39.15 5.95 -46.88
N ALA A 491 38.65 6.11 -48.11
CA ALA A 491 38.71 7.40 -48.80
C ALA A 491 37.84 8.46 -48.09
N ALA A 492 36.65 8.09 -47.62
CA ALA A 492 35.78 8.96 -46.84
C ALA A 492 36.44 9.35 -45.51
N GLN A 493 37.03 8.39 -44.80
CA GLN A 493 37.73 8.65 -43.54
C GLN A 493 38.97 9.52 -43.74
N ALA A 494 39.75 9.30 -44.79
CA ALA A 494 40.90 10.14 -45.13
C ALA A 494 40.47 11.58 -45.46
N ALA A 495 39.30 11.78 -46.07
CA ALA A 495 38.74 13.10 -46.32
C ALA A 495 38.29 13.80 -45.02
N LEU A 496 37.75 13.06 -44.06
CA LEU A 496 37.43 13.58 -42.72
C LEU A 496 38.70 13.96 -41.95
N ASP A 497 39.71 13.10 -41.94
CA ASP A 497 40.99 13.37 -41.29
C ASP A 497 41.68 14.60 -41.91
N ARG A 498 41.53 14.82 -43.23
CA ARG A 498 41.99 16.07 -43.87
C ARG A 498 41.34 17.31 -43.26
N ALA A 499 40.07 17.26 -42.86
CA ALA A 499 39.39 18.38 -42.22
C ALA A 499 39.92 18.64 -40.80
N VAL A 500 40.26 17.58 -40.05
CA VAL A 500 40.87 17.67 -38.72
C VAL A 500 42.25 18.34 -38.78
N PHE A 501 43.01 18.12 -39.85
CA PHE A 501 44.33 18.73 -40.08
C PHE A 501 44.31 19.96 -41.03
N ALA A 502 43.12 20.44 -41.41
CA ALA A 502 42.98 21.52 -42.39
C ALA A 502 43.57 22.83 -41.84
N GLY A 503 44.42 23.48 -42.65
CA GLY A 503 45.11 24.73 -42.32
C GLY A 503 46.58 24.60 -41.90
N GLY A 504 47.08 23.38 -41.66
CA GLY A 504 48.49 23.14 -41.30
C GLY A 504 49.37 22.53 -42.40
N CYS A 505 48.77 21.80 -43.35
CA CYS A 505 49.46 21.20 -44.49
C CYS A 505 49.17 21.99 -45.77
N SER A 506 49.79 23.17 -45.90
CA SER A 506 49.79 23.97 -47.14
C SER A 506 51.11 23.83 -47.88
#